data_AF-A0AAV6PIH6-F1
#
_entry.id   AF-A0AAV6PIH6-F1
#
_cell.length_a   1.000
_cell.length_b   1.000
_cell.length_c   1.000
_cell.angle_alpha   90.00
_cell.angle_beta   90.00
_cell.angle_gamma   90.00
#
_symmetry.space_group_name_H-M   'P 1'
#
loop_
_entity.id
_entity.type
_entity.pdbx_description
1 polymer ?
#
loop_
_entity_poly.entity_id
_entity_poly.type
_entity_poly.pdbx_seq_one_letter_code
_entity_poly.pdbx_strand_id
1 'polypeptide(L)'
;MTLKIQRTIFLQVLLLLWSEQVLQDVAAGLDPTSQMTSSAVSDANLMFEFLLGGIEINKDNNIVLLDEEMASMRQGRTFLSQINDNIPRNLESMKQMLTTLREQRRPLTHSQFEGLVLSMVYSAHQAWQEEREEDKEVWGAVLLQLVNTTVHDLRGNHLFTYA
;
A
#
# COMPACT_ATOMS: atom_id res chain seq x y z
N MET A 1 -10.90 9.96 25.59
CA MET A 1 -10.24 8.64 25.46
C MET A 1 -8.95 8.87 24.67
N THR A 2 -7.79 8.53 25.21
CA THR A 2 -6.49 9.02 24.70
C THR A 2 -6.04 8.27 23.45
N LEU A 3 -5.45 9.00 22.48
CA LEU A 3 -5.01 8.52 21.16
C LEU A 3 -4.12 7.26 21.19
N LYS A 4 -3.42 7.02 22.32
CA LYS A 4 -2.64 5.79 22.58
C LYS A 4 -3.52 4.54 22.64
N ILE A 5 -4.66 4.61 23.32
CA ILE A 5 -5.55 3.46 23.53
C ILE A 5 -6.16 3.02 22.20
N GLN A 6 -6.52 3.97 21.33
CA GLN A 6 -7.07 3.68 20.00
C GLN A 6 -6.05 3.00 19.08
N ARG A 7 -4.77 3.40 19.12
CA ARG A 7 -3.70 2.74 18.35
C ARG A 7 -3.43 1.32 18.83
N THR A 8 -3.44 1.08 20.14
CA THR A 8 -3.27 -0.27 20.71
C THR A 8 -4.39 -1.20 20.28
N ILE A 9 -5.65 -0.73 20.31
CA ILE A 9 -6.80 -1.52 19.89
C ILE A 9 -6.74 -1.81 18.38
N PHE A 10 -6.40 -0.83 17.55
CA PHE A 10 -6.28 -1.02 16.10
C PHE A 10 -5.20 -2.05 15.75
N LEU A 11 -4.05 -2.00 16.43
CA LEU A 11 -2.94 -2.93 16.21
C LEU A 11 -3.27 -4.35 16.71
N GLN A 12 -4.01 -4.46 17.81
CA GLN A 12 -4.52 -5.74 18.33
C GLN A 12 -5.57 -6.36 17.42
N VAL A 13 -6.50 -5.57 16.88
CA VAL A 13 -7.51 -6.04 15.92
C VAL A 13 -6.85 -6.47 14.61
N LEU A 14 -5.84 -5.73 14.14
CA LEU A 14 -5.06 -6.11 12.96
C LEU A 14 -4.31 -7.43 13.21
N LEU A 15 -3.66 -7.59 14.36
CA LEU A 15 -2.98 -8.84 14.75
C LEU A 15 -3.95 -10.03 14.86
N LEU A 16 -5.13 -9.82 15.43
CA LEU A 16 -6.18 -10.85 15.55
C LEU A 16 -6.76 -11.26 14.20
N LEU A 17 -7.03 -10.30 13.31
CA LEU A 17 -7.49 -10.57 11.93
C LEU A 17 -6.44 -11.33 11.11
N TRP A 18 -5.15 -11.03 11.31
CA TRP A 18 -4.07 -11.77 10.68
C TRP A 18 -3.90 -13.18 11.26
N SER A 19 -4.13 -13.38 12.57
CA SER A 19 -3.98 -14.72 13.18
C SER A 19 -5.13 -15.68 12.86
N GLU A 20 -6.35 -15.17 12.74
CA GLU A 20 -7.54 -15.97 12.38
C GLU A 20 -7.38 -16.60 10.99
N GLN A 21 -6.90 -15.83 10.01
CA GLN A 21 -6.69 -16.32 8.65
C GLN A 21 -5.65 -17.46 8.62
N VAL A 22 -4.53 -17.28 9.33
CA VAL A 22 -3.46 -18.29 9.44
C VAL A 22 -3.95 -19.55 10.16
N LEU A 23 -4.79 -19.42 11.20
CA LEU A 23 -5.36 -20.56 11.93
C LEU A 23 -6.38 -21.35 11.09
N GLN A 24 -7.17 -20.66 10.26
CA GLN A 24 -8.13 -21.30 9.35
C GLN A 24 -7.43 -22.08 8.24
N ASP A 25 -6.34 -21.55 7.68
CA ASP A 25 -5.55 -22.22 6.65
C ASP A 25 -4.90 -23.51 7.18
N VAL A 26 -4.35 -23.47 8.40
CA VAL A 26 -3.77 -24.64 9.09
C VAL A 26 -4.84 -25.70 9.41
N ALA A 27 -6.03 -25.29 9.84
CA ALA A 27 -7.13 -26.20 10.16
C ALA A 27 -7.72 -26.90 8.92
N ALA A 28 -7.62 -26.28 7.74
CA ALA A 28 -8.06 -26.84 6.46
C ALA A 28 -7.04 -27.83 5.84
N GLY A 29 -5.88 -28.04 6.46
CA GLY A 29 -4.82 -28.87 5.90
C GLY A 29 -4.16 -28.28 4.66
N LEU A 30 -4.37 -26.98 4.42
CA LEU A 30 -3.64 -26.22 3.43
C LEU A 30 -2.32 -25.79 4.09
N ASP A 31 -1.18 -26.27 3.59
CA ASP A 31 0.08 -25.64 3.94
C ASP A 31 -0.04 -24.16 3.51
N PRO A 32 0.05 -23.18 4.44
CA PRO A 32 -0.02 -21.76 4.10
C PRO A 32 1.11 -21.33 3.14
N THR A 33 2.07 -22.24 2.92
CA THR A 33 3.24 -22.11 2.06
C THR A 33 3.14 -22.87 0.74
N SER A 34 2.12 -23.70 0.49
CA SER A 34 2.11 -24.57 -0.72
C SER A 34 2.06 -23.83 -2.05
N GLN A 35 1.62 -22.57 -2.04
CA GLN A 35 1.62 -21.69 -3.22
C GLN A 35 2.62 -20.53 -3.14
N MET A 36 3.33 -20.36 -2.03
CA MET A 36 4.29 -19.27 -1.88
C MET A 36 5.63 -19.72 -2.44
N THR A 37 5.98 -19.23 -3.63
CA THR A 37 7.28 -19.53 -4.24
C THR A 37 8.40 -19.11 -3.31
N SER A 38 9.53 -19.82 -3.35
CA SER A 38 10.74 -19.46 -2.57
C SER A 38 11.18 -18.00 -2.79
N SER A 39 10.87 -17.44 -3.97
CA SER A 39 11.06 -16.01 -4.26
C SER A 39 10.16 -15.09 -3.44
N ALA A 40 8.88 -15.41 -3.24
CA ALA A 40 7.97 -14.55 -2.49
C ALA A 40 8.33 -14.46 -0.99
N VAL A 41 8.82 -15.56 -0.41
CA VAL A 41 9.36 -15.56 0.97
C VAL A 41 10.63 -14.71 1.04
N SER A 42 11.51 -14.82 0.04
CA SER A 42 12.73 -14.01 -0.06
C SER A 42 12.42 -12.52 -0.20
N ASP A 43 11.42 -12.16 -1.02
CA ASP A 43 11.01 -10.78 -1.26
C ASP A 43 10.38 -10.16 0.00
N ALA A 44 9.58 -10.93 0.74
CA ALA A 44 9.02 -10.51 2.03
C ALA A 44 10.13 -10.26 3.07
N ASN A 45 11.10 -11.18 3.16
CA ASN A 45 12.23 -11.03 4.08
C ASN A 45 13.04 -9.77 3.76
N LEU A 46 13.30 -9.51 2.47
CA LEU A 46 13.98 -8.28 2.05
C LEU A 46 13.20 -7.02 2.42
N MET A 47 11.87 -7.05 2.35
CA MET A 47 11.04 -5.92 2.77
C MET A 47 11.16 -5.65 4.27
N PHE A 48 11.25 -6.72 5.09
CA PHE A 48 11.52 -6.57 6.52
C PHE A 48 12.91 -6.01 6.78
N GLU A 49 13.92 -6.43 6.02
CA GLU A 49 15.27 -5.88 6.10
C GLU A 49 15.31 -4.39 5.75
N PHE A 50 14.59 -3.95 4.72
CA PHE A 50 14.44 -2.51 4.44
C PHE A 50 13.82 -1.75 5.61
N LEU A 51 12.76 -2.29 6.22
CA LEU A 51 12.12 -1.66 7.38
C LEU A 51 13.02 -1.62 8.62
N LEU A 52 13.80 -2.69 8.85
CA LEU A 52 14.77 -2.77 9.96
C LEU A 52 15.97 -1.85 9.75
N GLY A 53 16.49 -1.77 8.53
CA GLY A 53 17.56 -0.85 8.12
C GLY A 53 17.11 0.62 8.10
N GLY A 54 15.81 0.86 8.20
CA GLY A 54 15.22 2.18 8.31
C GLY A 54 14.78 2.75 6.97
N ILE A 55 13.53 3.22 6.96
CA ILE A 55 12.92 3.93 5.83
C ILE A 55 12.48 5.31 6.32
N GLU A 56 12.82 6.35 5.56
CA GLU A 56 12.40 7.72 5.83
C GLU A 56 11.68 8.32 4.63
N ILE A 57 10.72 9.21 4.89
CA ILE A 57 10.16 10.12 3.89
C ILE A 57 10.89 11.46 4.06
N ASN A 58 11.70 11.84 3.08
CA ASN A 58 12.51 13.05 3.18
C ASN A 58 11.68 14.33 2.94
N LYS A 59 12.34 15.50 2.94
CA LYS A 59 11.68 16.80 2.76
C LYS A 59 11.03 16.99 1.38
N ASP A 60 11.59 16.34 0.36
CA ASP A 60 11.02 16.29 -0.98
C ASP A 60 9.95 15.20 -1.10
N ASN A 61 9.66 14.55 0.03
CA ASN A 61 8.63 13.54 0.21
C ASN A 61 8.86 12.28 -0.67
N ASN A 62 10.14 12.01 -0.92
CA ASN A 62 10.63 10.76 -1.46
C ASN A 62 10.93 9.77 -0.33
N ILE A 63 10.64 8.50 -0.58
CA ILE A 63 11.03 7.41 0.30
C ILE A 63 12.51 7.14 0.08
N VAL A 64 13.29 7.06 1.16
CA VAL A 64 14.71 6.73 1.14
C VAL A 64 15.00 5.59 2.10
N LEU A 65 15.98 4.76 1.75
CA LEU A 65 16.55 3.74 2.64
C LEU A 65 17.71 4.40 3.40
N LEU A 66 17.69 4.30 4.73
CA LEU A 66 18.74 4.88 5.58
C LEU A 66 20.02 4.03 5.58
N ASP A 67 19.87 2.73 5.38
CA ASP A 67 20.98 1.82 5.15
C ASP A 67 21.57 2.01 3.75
N GLU A 68 22.78 2.55 3.69
CA GLU A 68 23.49 2.86 2.43
C GLU A 68 23.83 1.60 1.63
N GLU A 69 24.13 0.48 2.30
CA GLU A 69 24.41 -0.78 1.61
C GLU A 69 23.14 -1.24 0.89
N MET A 70 22.01 -1.30 1.58
CA MET A 70 20.71 -1.68 1.02
C MET A 70 20.27 -0.72 -0.10
N ALA A 71 20.45 0.59 0.08
CA ALA A 71 20.15 1.59 -0.94
C ALA A 71 20.98 1.38 -2.23
N SER A 72 22.21 0.88 -2.08
CA SER A 72 23.12 0.59 -3.19
C SER A 72 22.88 -0.77 -3.87
N MET A 73 22.09 -1.66 -3.25
CA MET A 73 21.76 -2.96 -3.86
C MET A 73 20.82 -2.77 -5.05
N ARG A 74 20.89 -3.70 -6.02
CA ARG A 74 19.98 -3.67 -7.17
C ARG A 74 18.51 -3.71 -6.74
N GLN A 75 18.17 -4.56 -5.77
CA GLN A 75 16.80 -4.68 -5.28
C GLN A 75 16.35 -3.43 -4.52
N GLY A 76 17.22 -2.80 -3.71
CA GLY A 76 16.94 -1.53 -3.05
C GLY A 76 16.64 -0.41 -4.05
N ARG A 77 17.47 -0.27 -5.10
CA ARG A 77 17.19 0.69 -6.19
C ARG A 77 15.87 0.40 -6.91
N THR A 78 15.57 -0.86 -7.20
CA THR A 78 14.29 -1.25 -7.82
C THR A 78 13.11 -0.85 -6.93
N PHE A 79 13.17 -1.15 -5.63
CA PHE A 79 12.15 -0.78 -4.66
C PHE A 79 11.95 0.73 -4.60
N LEU A 80 13.04 1.49 -4.48
CA LEU A 80 12.98 2.96 -4.44
C LEU A 80 12.38 3.54 -5.72
N SER A 81 12.73 3.02 -6.90
CA SER A 81 12.13 3.44 -8.17
C SER A 81 10.64 3.10 -8.22
N GLN A 82 10.25 1.89 -7.81
CA GLN A 82 8.84 1.48 -7.79
C GLN A 82 7.98 2.38 -6.91
N ILE A 83 8.47 2.79 -5.75
CA ILE A 83 7.74 3.62 -4.81
C ILE A 83 7.80 5.11 -5.15
N ASN A 84 8.95 5.62 -5.61
CA ASN A 84 9.11 7.04 -5.86
C ASN A 84 8.63 7.49 -7.24
N ASP A 85 8.74 6.61 -8.25
CA ASP A 85 8.45 7.00 -9.63
C ASP A 85 6.98 6.72 -10.00
N ASN A 86 6.35 5.73 -9.36
CA ASN A 86 4.98 5.30 -9.73
C ASN A 86 3.88 5.92 -8.85
N ILE A 87 4.22 6.61 -7.76
CA ILE A 87 3.23 7.23 -6.87
C ILE A 87 3.20 8.74 -7.10
N PRO A 88 2.05 9.33 -7.50
CA PRO A 88 1.92 10.78 -7.58
C PRO A 88 2.16 11.45 -6.22
N ARG A 89 3.08 12.42 -6.17
CA ARG A 89 3.47 13.09 -4.91
C ARG A 89 2.70 14.37 -4.60
N ASN A 90 2.07 14.99 -5.60
CA ASN A 90 1.25 16.19 -5.40
C ASN A 90 -0.22 15.89 -5.71
N LEU A 91 -1.08 16.75 -5.18
CA LEU A 91 -2.52 16.58 -5.25
C LEU A 91 -3.06 16.57 -6.69
N GLU A 92 -2.54 17.44 -7.56
CA GLU A 92 -3.01 17.56 -8.94
C GLU A 92 -2.67 16.31 -9.77
N SER A 93 -1.44 15.81 -9.64
CA SER A 93 -1.03 14.54 -10.25
C SER A 93 -1.84 13.36 -9.71
N MET A 94 -2.20 13.38 -8.41
CA MET A 94 -3.03 12.34 -7.82
C MET A 94 -4.47 12.36 -8.36
N LYS A 95 -5.08 13.54 -8.47
CA LYS A 95 -6.40 13.71 -9.11
C LYS A 95 -6.38 13.30 -10.58
N GLN A 96 -5.31 13.63 -11.31
CA GLN A 96 -5.15 13.25 -12.71
C GLN A 96 -5.03 11.74 -12.88
N MET A 97 -4.24 11.06 -12.03
CA MET A 97 -4.17 9.61 -11.99
C MET A 97 -5.55 9.00 -11.76
N LEU A 98 -6.28 9.49 -10.75
CA LEU A 98 -7.61 9.00 -10.42
C LEU A 98 -8.62 9.19 -11.56
N THR A 99 -8.56 10.33 -12.25
CA THR A 99 -9.42 10.61 -13.43
C THR A 99 -9.12 9.61 -14.55
N THR A 100 -7.84 9.41 -14.87
CA THR A 100 -7.38 8.43 -15.86
C THR A 100 -7.88 7.02 -15.53
N LEU A 101 -7.78 6.59 -14.27
CA LEU A 101 -8.21 5.27 -13.85
C LEU A 101 -9.73 5.09 -13.90
N ARG A 102 -10.52 6.13 -13.60
CA ARG A 102 -11.99 6.07 -13.66
C ARG A 102 -12.55 6.08 -15.08
N GLU A 103 -11.89 6.77 -16.00
CA GLU A 103 -12.29 6.81 -17.41
C GLU A 103 -11.95 5.50 -18.14
N GLN A 104 -11.05 4.70 -17.59
CA GLN A 104 -10.69 3.41 -18.14
C GLN A 104 -11.86 2.43 -18.04
N ARG A 105 -12.22 1.81 -19.18
CA ARG A 105 -13.28 0.79 -19.27
C ARG A 105 -12.80 -0.64 -19.04
N ARG A 106 -11.48 -0.83 -18.93
CA ARG A 106 -10.83 -2.13 -18.73
C ARG A 106 -10.48 -2.31 -17.25
N PRO A 107 -10.49 -3.54 -16.71
CA PRO A 107 -9.99 -3.82 -15.36
C PRO A 107 -8.58 -3.25 -15.17
N LEU A 108 -8.24 -2.88 -13.93
CA LEU A 108 -6.91 -2.41 -13.60
C LEU A 108 -5.87 -3.50 -13.90
N THR A 109 -4.75 -3.11 -14.51
CA THR A 109 -3.59 -4.00 -14.57
C THR A 109 -3.00 -4.18 -13.17
N HIS A 110 -2.22 -5.23 -12.96
CA HIS A 110 -1.54 -5.47 -11.68
C HIS A 110 -0.75 -4.23 -11.21
N SER A 111 0.05 -3.64 -12.11
CA SER A 111 0.84 -2.44 -11.80
C SER A 111 -0.03 -1.21 -11.49
N GLN A 112 -1.17 -1.04 -12.18
CA GLN A 112 -2.11 0.04 -11.87
C GLN A 112 -2.74 -0.16 -10.49
N PHE A 113 -3.08 -1.41 -10.14
CA PHE A 113 -3.63 -1.76 -8.84
C PHE A 113 -2.61 -1.51 -7.72
N GLU A 114 -1.36 -1.97 -7.88
CA GLU A 114 -0.27 -1.71 -6.93
C GLU A 114 -0.04 -0.20 -6.74
N GLY A 115 0.06 0.55 -7.83
CA GLY A 115 0.21 2.01 -7.78
C GLY A 115 -0.96 2.69 -7.08
N LEU A 116 -2.19 2.19 -7.29
CA LEU A 116 -3.37 2.70 -6.63
C LEU A 116 -3.37 2.42 -5.11
N VAL A 117 -2.96 1.21 -4.68
CA VAL A 117 -2.83 0.85 -3.26
C VAL A 117 -1.76 1.71 -2.58
N LEU A 118 -0.60 1.85 -3.21
CA LEU A 118 0.47 2.69 -2.70
C LEU A 118 0.06 4.18 -2.63
N SER A 119 -0.73 4.65 -3.59
CA SER A 119 -1.30 6.00 -3.59
C SER A 119 -2.30 6.21 -2.45
N MET A 120 -3.04 5.17 -2.03
CA MET A 120 -3.89 5.23 -0.84
C MET A 120 -3.06 5.43 0.42
N VAL A 121 -2.02 4.61 0.62
CA VAL A 121 -1.12 4.73 1.78
C VAL A 121 -0.51 6.13 1.83
N TYR A 122 -0.04 6.63 0.69
CA TYR A 122 0.53 7.96 0.57
C TYR A 122 -0.49 9.07 0.90
N SER A 123 -1.71 9.00 0.37
CA SER A 123 -2.76 9.99 0.64
C SER A 123 -3.17 10.00 2.12
N ALA A 124 -3.24 8.83 2.75
CA ALA A 124 -3.49 8.71 4.18
C ALA A 124 -2.36 9.32 5.01
N HIS A 125 -1.11 9.10 4.60
CA HIS A 125 0.04 9.73 5.24
C HIS A 125 0.00 11.27 5.12
N GLN A 126 -0.28 11.81 3.93
CA GLN A 126 -0.40 13.26 3.74
C GLN A 126 -1.50 13.88 4.59
N ALA A 127 -2.69 13.26 4.61
CA ALA A 127 -3.80 13.70 5.45
C ALA A 127 -3.46 13.67 6.96
N TRP A 128 -2.57 12.78 7.38
CA TRP A 128 -2.10 12.70 8.76
C TRP A 128 -1.05 13.77 9.10
N GLN A 129 -0.14 14.08 8.17
CA GLN A 129 0.98 15.00 8.41
C GLN A 129 0.61 16.48 8.31
N GLU A 130 -0.41 16.81 7.51
CA GLU A 130 -0.79 18.21 7.29
C GLU A 130 -1.25 18.89 8.59
N GLU A 131 -0.93 20.17 8.76
CA GLU A 131 -1.37 20.94 9.92
C GLU A 131 -2.74 21.60 9.68
N ARG A 132 -2.96 22.10 8.45
CA ARG A 132 -4.20 22.78 8.07
C ARG A 132 -5.33 21.78 7.82
N GLU A 133 -6.44 21.96 8.53
CA GLU A 133 -7.64 21.13 8.37
C GLU A 133 -8.12 21.07 6.91
N GLU A 134 -8.01 22.17 6.15
CA GLU A 134 -8.39 22.20 4.74
C GLU A 134 -7.61 21.17 3.90
N ASP A 135 -6.27 21.08 4.00
CA ASP A 135 -5.56 20.09 3.17
C ASP A 135 -5.65 18.67 3.75
N LYS A 136 -5.88 18.51 5.06
CA LYS A 136 -6.27 17.20 5.61
C LYS A 136 -7.55 16.69 4.96
N GLU A 137 -8.58 17.54 4.85
CA GLU A 137 -9.84 17.19 4.21
C GLU A 137 -9.65 16.89 2.73
N VAL A 138 -8.84 17.67 2.03
CA VAL A 138 -8.56 17.48 0.60
C VAL A 138 -7.84 16.15 0.35
N TRP A 139 -6.79 15.83 1.12
CA TRP A 139 -6.10 14.53 1.02
C TRP A 139 -6.99 13.37 1.47
N GLY A 140 -7.83 13.56 2.50
CA GLY A 140 -8.82 12.59 2.93
C GLY A 140 -9.86 12.28 1.86
N ALA A 141 -10.33 13.31 1.14
CA ALA A 141 -11.24 13.14 0.01
C ALA A 141 -10.59 12.36 -1.14
N VAL A 142 -9.30 12.61 -1.41
CA VAL A 142 -8.54 11.83 -2.41
C VAL A 142 -8.40 10.36 -1.97
N LEU A 143 -8.08 10.11 -0.70
CA LEU A 143 -8.02 8.75 -0.14
C LEU A 143 -9.34 8.00 -0.33
N LEU A 144 -10.46 8.60 0.06
CA LEU A 144 -11.79 8.00 -0.12
C LEU A 144 -12.09 7.69 -1.58
N GLN A 145 -11.67 8.58 -2.47
CA GLN A 145 -11.84 8.40 -3.90
C GLN A 145 -11.01 7.24 -4.47
N LEU A 146 -9.78 7.04 -3.99
CA LEU A 146 -8.93 5.90 -4.34
C LEU A 146 -9.52 4.57 -3.81
N VAL A 147 -10.00 4.55 -2.57
CA VAL A 147 -10.69 3.38 -2.00
C VAL A 147 -11.91 3.00 -2.84
N ASN A 148 -12.72 3.98 -3.21
CA ASN A 148 -13.90 3.74 -4.05
C ASN A 148 -13.53 3.15 -5.42
N THR A 149 -12.47 3.68 -6.06
CA THR A 149 -11.97 3.12 -7.32
C THR A 149 -11.48 1.68 -7.14
N THR A 150 -10.80 1.37 -6.04
CA THR A 150 -10.35 0.00 -5.70
C THR A 150 -11.53 -0.95 -5.58
N VAL A 151 -12.52 -0.57 -4.76
CA VAL A 151 -13.69 -1.42 -4.49
C VAL A 151 -14.52 -1.61 -5.76
N HIS A 152 -14.63 -0.58 -6.60
CA HIS A 152 -15.30 -0.68 -7.90
C HIS A 152 -14.60 -1.68 -8.81
N ASP A 153 -13.27 -1.60 -8.95
CA ASP A 153 -12.49 -2.52 -9.77
C ASP A 153 -12.62 -3.96 -9.26
N LEU A 154 -12.44 -4.19 -7.95
CA LEU A 154 -12.59 -5.52 -7.34
C LEU A 154 -14.00 -6.10 -7.60
N ARG A 155 -15.06 -5.32 -7.39
CA ARG A 155 -16.45 -5.75 -7.64
C ARG A 155 -16.74 -6.04 -9.10
N GLY A 156 -16.20 -5.22 -10.02
CA GLY A 156 -16.37 -5.38 -11.46
C GLY A 156 -15.59 -6.58 -12.02
N ASN A 157 -14.41 -6.85 -11.48
CA ASN A 157 -13.54 -7.93 -11.95
C ASN A 157 -14.17 -9.32 -11.73
N HIS A 158 -14.89 -9.51 -10.62
CA HIS A 158 -15.61 -10.77 -10.34
C HIS A 158 -16.71 -11.11 -11.37
N LEU A 159 -17.23 -10.13 -12.12
CA LEU A 159 -18.25 -10.36 -13.15
C LEU A 159 -17.65 -10.92 -14.45
N PHE A 160 -16.33 -10.78 -14.67
CA PHE A 160 -15.63 -11.25 -15.87
C PHE A 160 -14.86 -12.55 -15.66
N THR A 161 -14.71 -13.04 -14.42
CA THR A 161 -13.93 -14.26 -14.13
C THR A 161 -14.71 -15.57 -14.34
N TYR A 162 -15.99 -15.51 -14.75
CA TYR A 162 -16.85 -16.70 -14.97
C TYR A 162 -17.38 -16.84 -16.42
N ALA A 163 -16.80 -16.12 -17.38
CA ALA A 163 -17.13 -16.26 -18.81
C ALA A 163 -16.02 -17.04 -19.53
#